data_AF-A0A350XSZ8-F1
#
_entry.id   AF-A0A350XSZ8-F1
#
_cell.length_a   1.000
_cell.length_b   1.000
_cell.length_c   1.000
_cell.angle_alpha   90.00
_cell.angle_beta   90.00
_cell.angle_gamma   90.00
#
_symmetry.space_group_name_H-M   'P 1'
#
loop_
_entity.id
_entity.type
_entity.pdbx_description
1 polymer ?
#
loop_
_entity_poly.entity_id
_entity_poly.type
_entity_poly.pdbx_seq_one_letter_code
_entity_poly.pdbx_strand_id
1 'polypeptide(L)' 'SGTRKEELLFTPHELTQVWKLRRVLLALPESSAGLELLIDRLKSTKSNAEFLADVAKTGN' A
#
# COMPACT_ATOMS: atom_id res chain seq x y z
N SER A 1 -9.71 5.39 2.38
CA SER A 1 -10.22 5.20 3.76
C SER A 1 -9.08 5.39 4.75
N GLY A 2 -9.38 5.57 6.04
CA GLY A 2 -8.36 5.68 7.08
C GLY A 2 -8.95 5.46 8.48
N THR A 3 -8.10 5.03 9.42
CA THR A 3 -8.45 4.84 10.84
C THR A 3 -7.75 5.93 11.65
N ARG A 4 -8.48 6.58 12.56
CA ARG A 4 -7.87 7.57 13.47
C ARG A 4 -6.87 6.87 14.40
N LYS A 5 -5.73 7.52 14.66
CA LYS A 5 -4.64 7.01 15.50
C LYS A 5 -4.09 5.64 15.04
N GLU A 6 -3.99 5.44 13.73
CA GLU A 6 -3.48 4.19 13.16
C GLU A 6 -2.03 3.89 13.53
N GLU A 7 -1.26 4.88 13.99
CA GLU A 7 0.09 4.69 14.55
C GLU A 7 0.11 3.80 15.81
N LEU A 8 -1.03 3.61 16.46
CA LEU A 8 -1.17 2.67 17.58
C LEU A 8 -1.47 1.23 17.13
N LEU A 9 -1.82 1.03 15.86
CA LEU A 9 -2.24 -0.26 15.29
C LEU A 9 -1.18 -0.91 14.42
N PHE A 10 -0.22 -0.13 13.93
CA PHE A 10 0.86 -0.60 13.07
C PHE A 10 2.22 -0.41 13.74
N THR A 11 3.18 -1.25 13.37
CA THR A 11 4.58 -0.92 13.68
C THR A 11 5.01 0.32 12.88
N PRO A 12 6.02 1.09 13.34
CA PRO A 12 6.48 2.29 12.62
C PRO A 12 6.92 2.00 11.18
N HIS A 13 7.47 0.80 10.94
CA HIS A 13 7.88 0.35 9.62
C HIS A 13 6.66 0.13 8.70
N GLU A 14 5.69 -0.65 9.15
CA GLU A 14 4.47 -0.93 8.39
C GLU A 14 3.67 0.34 8.11
N LEU A 15 3.58 1.24 9.09
CA LEU A 15 2.89 2.53 8.94
C LEU A 15 3.47 3.34 7.78
N THR A 16 4.81 3.38 7.68
CA THR A 16 5.52 4.07 6.59
C THR A 16 5.20 3.43 5.23
N GLN A 17 5.16 2.10 5.16
CA GLN A 17 4.83 1.37 3.94
C GLN A 17 3.37 1.60 3.51
N VAL A 18 2.43 1.57 4.45
CA VAL A 18 1.00 1.84 4.21
C VAL A 18 0.78 3.26 3.71
N TRP A 19 1.47 4.25 4.28
CA TRP A 19 1.41 5.63 3.78
C TRP A 19 2.00 5.77 2.38
N LYS A 20 3.11 5.08 2.08
CA LYS A 20 3.67 5.05 0.71
C LYS A 20 2.68 4.45 -0.28
N LEU A 21 2.06 3.33 0.06
CA LEU A 21 1.02 2.70 -0.75
C LEU A 21 -0.13 3.66 -1.04
N ARG A 22 -0.64 4.37 -0.03
CA ARG A 22 -1.70 5.37 -0.21
C ARG A 22 -1.30 6.47 -1.19
N ARG A 23 -0.06 6.97 -1.12
CA ARG A 23 0.43 7.98 -2.07
C ARG A 23 0.50 7.46 -3.49
N VAL A 24 0.96 6.23 -3.69
CA VAL A 24 1.01 5.60 -5.02
C VAL A 24 -0.40 5.46 -5.60
N LEU A 25 -1.37 4.99 -4.80
CA LEU A 25 -2.75 4.83 -5.25
C LEU A 25 -3.42 6.17 -5.59
N LEU A 26 -3.10 7.24 -4.85
CA LEU A 26 -3.60 8.60 -5.12
C LEU A 26 -2.94 9.26 -6.34
N ALA A 27 -1.74 8.85 -6.71
CA ALA A 27 -1.02 9.39 -7.87
C ALA A 27 -1.54 8.84 -9.21
N LEU A 28 -2.41 7.82 -9.18
CA LEU A 28 -2.99 7.23 -10.38
C LEU A 28 -4.18 8.08 -10.84
N PRO A 29 -4.23 8.49 -12.12
CA PRO A 29 -5.20 9.47 -12.63
C PRO A 29 -6.64 8.96 -12.60
N GLU A 30 -6.83 7.65 -12.73
CA GLU A 30 -8.14 7.00 -12.69
C GLU A 30 -8.25 6.12 -11.44
N SER A 31 -9.26 6.38 -10.62
CA SER A 31 -9.49 5.63 -9.36
C SER A 31 -9.71 4.13 -9.60
N SER A 32 -10.28 3.75 -10.74
CA SER A 32 -10.47 2.36 -11.16
C SER A 32 -9.14 1.68 -11.51
N ALA A 33 -8.25 2.37 -12.22
CA ALA A 33 -6.95 1.82 -12.62
C ALA A 33 -6.04 1.54 -11.41
N GLY A 34 -6.10 2.39 -10.37
CA GLY A 34 -5.38 2.14 -9.12
C GLY A 34 -5.90 0.94 -8.34
N LEU A 35 -7.21 0.69 -8.38
CA LEU A 35 -7.81 -0.47 -7.74
C LEU A 35 -7.46 -1.78 -8.47
N GLU A 36 -7.53 -1.79 -9.80
CA GLU A 36 -7.12 -2.95 -10.63
C GLU A 36 -5.66 -3.32 -10.36
N LEU A 37 -4.75 -2.34 -10.44
CA LEU A 37 -3.33 -2.55 -10.16
C LEU A 37 -3.10 -3.09 -8.73
N LEU A 38 -3.83 -2.56 -7.74
CA LEU A 38 -3.76 -3.04 -6.36
C LEU A 38 -4.20 -4.51 -6.26
N ILE A 39 -5.33 -4.85 -6.87
CA ILE A 39 -5.89 -6.21 -6.86
C ILE A 39 -4.91 -7.19 -7.50
N ASP A 40 -4.32 -6.85 -8.64
CA ASP A 40 -3.37 -7.71 -9.34
C ASP A 40 -2.09 -7.94 -8.53
N ARG A 41 -1.58 -6.90 -7.87
CA ARG A 41 -0.40 -7.03 -6.99
C ARG A 41 -0.70 -7.89 -5.78
N LEU A 42 -1.86 -7.71 -5.14
CA LEU A 42 -2.28 -8.56 -4.03
C LEU A 42 -2.38 -10.03 -4.43
N LYS A 43 -2.96 -10.33 -5.60
CA LYS A 43 -3.05 -11.70 -6.14
C LYS A 43 -1.67 -12.32 -6.44
N SER A 44 -0.69 -11.50 -6.81
CA SER A 44 0.67 -11.96 -7.13
C SER A 44 1.54 -12.28 -5.90
N THR A 45 1.10 -11.87 -4.70
CA THR A 45 1.85 -12.04 -3.45
C THR A 45 1.16 -13.02 -2.51
N LYS A 46 1.94 -13.74 -1.69
CA LYS A 46 1.38 -14.73 -0.76
C LYS A 46 0.92 -14.12 0.56
N SER A 47 1.42 -12.95 0.93
CA SER A 47 1.09 -12.28 2.19
C SER A 47 1.16 -10.77 2.10
N ASN A 48 0.48 -10.09 3.02
CA ASN A 48 0.51 -8.63 3.13
C ASN A 48 1.93 -8.10 3.43
N ALA A 49 2.74 -8.85 4.19
CA ALA A 49 4.11 -8.48 4.49
C ALA A 49 4.99 -8.47 3.22
N GLU A 50 4.84 -9.50 2.37
CA GLU A 50 5.53 -9.59 1.07
C GLU A 50 5.09 -8.44 0.14
N PHE A 51 3.78 -8.19 0.06
CA PHE A 51 3.22 -7.09 -0.72
C PHE A 51 3.74 -5.72 -0.28
N LEU A 52 3.70 -5.41 1.02
CA LEU A 52 4.17 -4.13 1.54
C LEU A 52 5.68 -3.95 1.34
N ALA A 53 6.46 -5.03 1.41
CA ALA A 53 7.89 -5.01 1.09
C ALA A 53 8.15 -4.71 -0.39
N ASP A 54 7.35 -5.25 -1.31
CA ASP A 54 7.47 -4.98 -2.75
C ASP A 54 7.10 -3.52 -3.11
N VAL A 55 6.03 -3.00 -2.51
CA VAL A 55 5.62 -1.60 -2.64
C VAL A 55 6.68 -0.65 -2.08
N ALA A 56 7.35 -1.04 -0.99
CA ALA A 56 8.44 -0.25 -0.42
C ALA A 56 9.62 -0.09 -1.40
N LYS A 57 9.93 -1.13 -2.20
CA LYS A 57 11.00 -1.12 -3.20
C LYS A 57 10.68 -0.25 -4.41
N THR A 58 9.42 -0.16 -4.82
CA THR A 58 8.97 0.48 -6.07
C THR A 58 8.89 2.01 -5.99
N GLY A 59 9.74 2.67 -5.20
CA GLY A 59 9.73 4.14 -5.13
C GLY A 59 11.04 4.72 -4.65
N ASN A 60 12.12 4.33 -5.35
CA ASN A 60 13.34 5.11 -5.52
C ASN A 60 13.32 5.70 -6.93
#